data_AF-F0R8J9-F1
#
_entry.id   AF-F0R8J9-F1
#
_cell.length_a   1.000
_cell.length_b   1.000
_cell.length_c   1.000
_cell.angle_alpha   90.00
_cell.angle_beta   90.00
_cell.angle_gamma   90.00
#
_symmetry.space_group_name_H-M   'P 1'
#
loop_
_entity.id
_entity.type
_entity.pdbx_description
1 polymer ?
#
loop_
_entity_poly.entity_id
_entity_poly.type
_entity_poly.pdbx_seq_one_letter_code
_entity_poly.pdbx_strand_id
1 'polypeptide(L)'
;MMIDLNQKFQYKLNEIDKFYVEFEKSTLKRIELIRYNNIKIDKSLIIVFDKEGDFVIKYPFEKLILQSIDIDETSIICRTPDELIKWEPNIQPLIFGYIRKIITVGLDNQLITKRDNA
;
A
#
# COMPACT_ATOMS: atom_id res chain seq x y z
N MET A 1 28.84 -6.48 -11.97
CA MET A 1 28.33 -5.50 -10.99
C MET A 1 27.86 -6.28 -9.78
N MET A 2 28.59 -6.22 -8.67
CA MET A 2 28.28 -6.95 -7.45
C MET A 2 27.36 -6.04 -6.63
N ILE A 3 26.07 -6.39 -6.55
CA ILE A 3 25.11 -5.65 -5.74
C ILE A 3 25.31 -6.11 -4.29
N ASP A 4 25.75 -5.19 -3.45
CA ASP A 4 25.81 -5.40 -2.00
C ASP A 4 24.37 -5.52 -1.47
N LEU A 5 23.99 -6.74 -1.08
CA LEU A 5 22.67 -7.05 -0.53
C LEU A 5 22.51 -6.57 0.93
N ASN A 6 23.53 -5.92 1.52
CA ASN A 6 23.49 -5.41 2.88
C ASN A 6 22.91 -3.99 3.00
N GLN A 7 21.89 -3.63 2.22
CA GLN A 7 20.97 -2.61 2.73
C GLN A 7 20.35 -3.19 4.00
N LYS A 8 20.76 -2.66 5.15
CA LYS A 8 20.32 -3.06 6.49
C LYS A 8 18.81 -2.82 6.63
N PHE A 9 17.99 -3.72 6.12
CA PHE A 9 16.62 -3.88 6.58
C PHE A 9 16.71 -4.44 7.99
N GLN A 10 16.59 -3.55 8.98
CA GLN A 10 16.50 -3.96 10.38
C GLN A 10 15.15 -4.65 10.58
N TYR A 11 15.10 -5.95 10.31
CA TYR A 11 14.02 -6.80 10.77
C TYR A 11 14.03 -6.78 12.30
N LYS A 12 13.08 -6.07 12.90
CA LYS A 12 12.77 -6.31 14.30
C LYS A 12 12.07 -7.67 14.36
N LEU A 13 12.66 -8.61 15.11
CA LEU A 13 12.19 -10.01 15.19
C LEU A 13 10.69 -10.16 15.51
N ASN A 14 10.09 -9.17 16.18
CA ASN A 14 8.70 -9.23 16.60
C ASN A 14 7.75 -8.44 15.68
N GLU A 15 8.26 -7.73 14.68
CA GLU A 15 7.45 -6.95 13.74
C GLU A 15 7.31 -7.69 12.40
N ILE A 16 6.08 -8.05 12.05
CA ILE A 16 5.76 -8.73 10.78
C ILE A 16 4.72 -7.89 10.04
N ASP A 17 5.01 -7.58 8.78
CA ASP A 17 4.04 -6.95 7.90
C ASP A 17 3.26 -7.99 7.09
N LYS A 18 1.93 -7.89 7.16
CA LYS A 18 1.00 -8.57 6.26
C LYS A 18 0.63 -7.62 5.14
N PHE A 19 0.71 -8.13 3.92
CA PHE A 19 0.32 -7.42 2.71
C PHE A 19 -0.84 -8.17 2.03
N TYR A 20 -1.88 -7.43 1.63
CA TYR A 20 -2.99 -7.98 0.86
C TYR A 20 -3.39 -7.01 -0.26
N VAL A 21 -3.63 -7.52 -1.46
CA VAL A 21 -4.11 -6.75 -2.61
C VAL A 21 -5.29 -7.49 -3.23
N GLU A 22 -6.39 -6.78 -3.43
CA GLU A 22 -7.63 -7.33 -3.98
C GLU A 22 -7.96 -6.67 -5.32
N PHE A 23 -8.38 -7.50 -6.28
CA PHE A 23 -8.89 -7.07 -7.58
C PHE A 23 -10.27 -7.66 -7.81
N GLU A 24 -11.15 -6.87 -8.41
CA GLU A 24 -12.37 -7.36 -9.06
C GLU A 24 -12.16 -7.28 -10.58
N LYS A 25 -12.02 -8.44 -11.23
CA LYS A 25 -11.55 -8.53 -12.63
C LYS A 25 -10.20 -7.80 -12.78
N SER A 26 -10.13 -6.75 -13.59
CA SER A 26 -8.95 -5.91 -13.80
C SER A 26 -8.92 -4.65 -12.93
N THR A 27 -9.93 -4.44 -12.09
CA THR A 27 -10.08 -3.25 -11.25
C THR A 27 -9.50 -3.51 -9.87
N LEU A 28 -8.50 -2.74 -9.47
CA LEU A 28 -7.99 -2.76 -8.10
C LEU A 28 -9.11 -2.33 -7.13
N LYS A 29 -9.23 -3.01 -5.98
CA LYS A 29 -10.30 -2.75 -4.99
C LYS A 29 -9.75 -2.42 -3.63
N ARG A 30 -8.68 -3.09 -3.24
CA ARG A 30 -8.16 -2.96 -1.90
C ARG A 30 -6.67 -3.18 -1.83
N ILE A 31 -6.00 -2.41 -0.99
CA ILE A 31 -4.65 -2.66 -0.51
C ILE A 31 -4.71 -2.66 1.01
N GLU A 32 -4.26 -3.72 1.67
CA GLU A 32 -4.11 -3.75 3.12
C GLU A 32 -2.65 -3.94 3.50
N LEU A 33 -2.21 -3.11 4.44
CA LEU A 33 -0.89 -3.12 5.06
C LEU A 33 -1.12 -3.20 6.55
N ILE A 34 -0.69 -4.29 7.17
CA ILE A 34 -0.89 -4.49 8.61
C ILE A 34 0.44 -4.88 9.23
N ARG A 35 0.91 -4.05 10.15
CA ARG A 35 2.06 -4.37 10.99
C ARG A 35 1.57 -5.01 12.27
N TYR A 36 2.04 -6.22 12.51
CA TYR A 36 1.87 -6.90 13.78
C TYR A 36 3.11 -6.70 14.64
N ASN A 37 2.92 -6.51 15.94
CA ASN A 37 3.95 -6.68 16.95
C ASN A 37 3.56 -7.91 17.80
N ASN A 38 4.25 -9.02 17.59
CA ASN A 38 3.83 -10.36 17.99
C ASN A 38 2.46 -10.74 17.36
N ILE A 39 1.40 -10.87 18.18
CA ILE A 39 0.04 -11.21 17.74
C ILE A 39 -0.92 -10.00 17.71
N LYS A 40 -0.44 -8.81 18.08
CA LYS A 40 -1.26 -7.59 18.15
C LYS A 40 -1.02 -6.72 16.93
N ILE A 41 -2.08 -6.12 16.40
CA ILE A 41 -1.96 -5.08 15.37
C ILE A 41 -1.32 -3.85 16.02
N ASP A 42 -0.16 -3.46 15.52
CA ASP A 42 0.55 -2.24 15.91
C ASP A 42 0.11 -1.07 15.02
N LYS A 43 0.12 -1.28 13.70
CA LYS A 43 -0.32 -0.30 12.71
C LYS A 43 -1.10 -0.98 11.61
N SER A 44 -2.08 -0.27 11.05
CA SER A 44 -2.79 -0.70 9.86
C SER A 44 -3.04 0.48 8.94
N LEU A 45 -2.86 0.24 7.65
CA LEU A 45 -3.21 1.13 6.56
C LEU A 45 -3.97 0.31 5.52
N ILE A 46 -5.23 0.65 5.30
CA ILE A 46 -6.12 -0.01 4.35
C ILE A 46 -6.58 1.04 3.35
N ILE A 47 -6.40 0.77 2.08
CA ILE A 47 -6.82 1.63 0.99
C ILE A 47 -7.95 0.91 0.26
N VAL A 48 -9.11 1.56 0.14
CA VAL A 48 -10.29 1.00 -0.53
C VAL A 48 -10.62 1.88 -1.73
N PHE A 49 -10.77 1.22 -2.88
CA PHE A 49 -11.18 1.84 -4.14
C PHE A 49 -12.59 1.37 -4.46
N ASP A 50 -13.57 2.22 -4.24
CA ASP A 50 -14.97 1.92 -4.51
C ASP A 50 -15.60 2.92 -5.50
N LYS A 51 -16.90 2.73 -5.79
CA LYS A 51 -17.63 3.61 -6.72
C LYS A 51 -18.00 4.96 -6.09
N GLU A 52 -18.08 5.03 -4.77
CA GLU A 52 -18.42 6.23 -3.99
C GLU A 52 -17.19 7.11 -3.76
N GLY A 53 -15.98 6.56 -3.85
CA GLY A 53 -14.71 7.26 -3.79
C GLY A 53 -13.54 6.37 -3.40
N ASP A 54 -12.34 6.95 -3.44
CA ASP A 54 -11.14 6.29 -2.96
C ASP A 54 -10.87 6.73 -1.51
N PHE A 55 -10.65 5.79 -0.59
CA PHE A 55 -10.52 6.06 0.84
C PHE A 55 -9.28 5.41 1.47
N VAL A 56 -8.74 6.07 2.48
CA VAL A 56 -7.72 5.53 3.39
C VAL A 56 -8.35 5.26 4.75
N ILE A 57 -8.12 4.07 5.30
CA ILE A 57 -8.51 3.68 6.65
C ILE A 57 -7.23 3.33 7.41
N LYS A 58 -6.93 4.05 8.50
CA LYS A 58 -5.75 3.79 9.34
C LYS A 58 -6.13 3.47 10.78
N TYR A 59 -5.24 2.80 11.50
CA TYR A 59 -5.44 2.52 12.93
C TYR A 59 -4.96 3.69 13.82
N PRO A 60 -5.71 4.08 14.88
CA PRO A 60 -7.04 3.57 15.26
C PRO A 60 -8.15 4.12 14.34
N PHE A 61 -8.91 3.20 13.74
CA PHE A 61 -9.98 3.35 12.72
C PHE A 61 -10.40 4.78 12.31
N GLU A 62 -9.54 5.47 11.57
CA GLU A 62 -9.82 6.77 10.98
C GLU A 62 -9.99 6.62 9.47
N LYS A 63 -11.13 7.07 8.92
CA LYS A 63 -11.43 7.07 7.48
C LYS A 63 -11.16 8.45 6.90
N LEU A 64 -10.26 8.53 5.92
CA LEU A 64 -9.85 9.75 5.22
C LEU A 64 -10.10 9.60 3.72
N ILE A 65 -10.34 10.72 3.04
CA ILE A 65 -10.47 10.75 1.58
C ILE A 65 -9.07 10.61 0.96
N LEU A 66 -8.88 9.67 0.04
CA LEU A 66 -7.62 9.53 -0.68
C LEU A 66 -7.59 10.55 -1.83
N GLN A 67 -6.55 11.38 -1.87
CA GLN A 67 -6.29 12.29 -3.00
C GLN A 67 -5.35 11.67 -4.04
N SER A 68 -4.29 11.01 -3.58
CA SER A 68 -3.32 10.35 -4.45
C SER A 68 -2.56 9.26 -3.71
N ILE A 69 -2.11 8.26 -4.44
CA ILE A 69 -1.19 7.23 -3.95
C ILE A 69 0.05 7.19 -4.84
N ASP A 70 1.23 7.26 -4.23
CA ASP A 70 2.52 7.06 -4.87
C ASP A 70 3.22 5.85 -4.27
N ILE A 71 3.93 5.07 -5.09
CA ILE A 71 4.69 3.90 -4.64
C ILE A 71 6.11 3.99 -5.18
N ASP A 72 7.04 4.32 -4.29
CA ASP A 72 8.47 4.36 -4.59
C ASP A 72 9.13 3.00 -4.36
N GLU A 73 10.47 2.95 -4.40
CA GLU A 73 11.23 1.70 -4.26
C GLU A 73 11.12 1.06 -2.87
N THR A 74 10.69 1.81 -1.86
CA THR A 74 10.75 1.38 -0.45
C THR A 74 9.48 1.68 0.35
N SER A 75 8.51 2.38 -0.23
CA SER A 75 7.35 2.87 0.52
C SER A 75 6.11 3.08 -0.34
N ILE A 76 4.97 3.09 0.35
CA ILE A 76 3.67 3.50 -0.17
C ILE A 76 3.30 4.81 0.51
N ILE A 77 3.03 5.84 -0.29
CA ILE A 77 2.73 7.19 0.18
C ILE A 77 1.29 7.50 -0.21
N CYS A 78 0.43 7.72 0.78
CA CYS A 78 -0.96 8.14 0.57
C CYS A 78 -1.08 9.62 0.94
N ARG A 79 -1.58 10.44 0.02
CA ARG A 79 -1.97 11.83 0.33
C ARG A 79 -3.47 11.89 0.57
N THR A 80 -3.84 12.54 1.66
CA THR A 80 -5.20 12.88 2.03
C THR A 80 -5.29 14.40 2.19
N PRO A 81 -6.49 15.01 2.28
CA PRO A 81 -6.61 16.45 2.53
C PRO A 81 -5.91 16.92 3.80
N ASP A 82 -5.91 16.07 4.83
CA ASP A 82 -5.48 16.44 6.18
C ASP A 82 -4.01 16.06 6.44
N GLU A 83 -3.50 15.02 5.78
CA GLU A 83 -2.15 14.50 6.03
C GLU A 83 -1.54 13.70 4.88
N LEU A 84 -0.22 13.52 4.96
CA LEU A 84 0.56 12.62 4.13
C LEU A 84 1.00 11.40 4.96
N ILE A 85 0.52 10.21 4.57
CA ILE A 85 0.78 8.95 5.27
C ILE A 85 1.83 8.17 4.47
N LYS A 86 2.98 7.90 5.08
CA LYS A 86 4.04 7.06 4.49
C LYS A 86 4.09 5.70 5.20
N TRP A 87 3.97 4.62 4.44
CA TRP A 87 4.16 3.25 4.92
C TRP A 87 5.43 2.64 4.33
N GLU A 88 6.38 2.30 5.18
CA GLU A 88 7.63 1.60 4.82
C GLU A 88 7.50 0.13 5.24
N PRO A 89 7.17 -0.79 4.31
CA PRO A 89 6.92 -2.16 4.65
C PRO A 89 8.21 -2.90 5.04
N ASN A 90 8.15 -3.66 6.13
CA ASN A 90 9.22 -4.52 6.64
C ASN A 90 9.21 -5.87 5.90
N ILE A 91 9.42 -5.85 4.59
CA ILE A 91 9.47 -7.02 3.72
C ILE A 91 10.70 -6.96 2.80
N GLN A 92 11.09 -8.10 2.23
CA GLN A 92 12.27 -8.14 1.34
C GLN A 92 12.07 -7.22 0.11
N PRO A 93 13.10 -6.46 -0.33
CA PRO A 93 12.97 -5.51 -1.44
C PRO A 93 12.46 -6.13 -2.73
N LEU A 94 12.91 -7.34 -3.05
CA LEU A 94 12.47 -8.06 -4.24
C LEU A 94 10.96 -8.33 -4.18
N ILE A 95 10.45 -8.77 -3.02
CA ILE A 95 9.02 -9.01 -2.80
C ILE A 95 8.24 -7.71 -2.91
N PHE A 96 8.74 -6.63 -2.29
CA PHE A 96 8.10 -5.32 -2.41
C PHE A 96 8.07 -4.82 -3.85
N GLY A 97 9.13 -5.07 -4.63
CA GLY A 97 9.18 -4.75 -6.06
C GLY A 97 8.08 -5.43 -6.88
N TYR A 98 7.75 -6.71 -6.58
CA TYR A 98 6.63 -7.40 -7.22
C TYR A 98 5.28 -6.79 -6.83
N ILE A 99 5.10 -6.54 -5.53
CA ILE A 99 3.87 -5.93 -4.99
C ILE A 99 3.64 -4.54 -5.62
N ARG A 100 4.69 -3.71 -5.69
CA ARG A 100 4.66 -2.40 -6.34
C ARG A 100 4.15 -2.52 -7.78
N LYS A 101 4.71 -3.44 -8.58
CA LYS A 101 4.26 -3.66 -9.97
C LYS A 101 2.78 -4.03 -10.06
N ILE A 102 2.32 -4.93 -9.19
CA ILE A 102 0.91 -5.35 -9.15
C ILE A 102 0.00 -4.15 -8.89
N ILE A 103 0.35 -3.33 -7.88
CA ILE A 103 -0.47 -2.16 -7.53
C ILE A 103 -0.42 -1.10 -8.63
N THR A 104 0.75 -0.78 -9.18
CA THR A 104 0.89 0.19 -10.28
C THR A 104 0.02 -0.20 -11.48
N VAL A 105 0.04 -1.46 -11.91
CA VAL A 105 -0.82 -1.95 -13.00
C VAL A 105 -2.30 -1.78 -12.65
N GLY A 106 -2.68 -2.06 -11.40
CA GLY A 106 -4.05 -1.86 -10.92
C GLY A 106 -4.52 -0.40 -10.97
N LEU A 107 -3.65 0.53 -10.55
CA LEU A 107 -3.92 1.97 -10.58
C LEU A 107 -4.02 2.51 -12.01
N ASP A 108 -3.11 2.09 -12.90
CA ASP A 108 -3.12 2.50 -14.30
C ASP A 108 -4.42 2.07 -15.01
N ASN A 109 -4.87 0.83 -14.76
CA ASN A 109 -6.14 0.34 -15.31
C ASN A 109 -7.37 1.11 -14.80
N GLN A 110 -7.33 1.59 -13.55
CA GLN A 110 -8.40 2.42 -13.00
C GLN A 110 -8.43 3.80 -13.65
N LEU A 111 -7.27 4.41 -13.93
CA LEU A 111 -7.20 5.70 -14.62
C LEU A 111 -7.78 5.62 -16.03
N ILE A 112 -7.52 4.54 -16.75
CA ILE A 112 -8.10 4.28 -18.08
C ILE A 112 -9.62 4.17 -17.98
N THR A 113 -10.13 3.34 -17.07
CA THR A 113 -11.57 3.14 -16.91
C THR A 113 -12.31 4.39 -16.41
N LYS A 114 -11.70 5.26 -15.59
CA LYS A 114 -12.31 6.56 -15.21
C LYS A 114 -12.40 7.53 -16.41
N ARG A 115 -11.44 7.50 -17.35
CA ARG A 115 -11.48 8.33 -18.57
C ARG A 115 -12.55 7.88 -19.55
N ASP A 116 -12.73 6.58 -19.72
CA ASP A 116 -13.71 6.04 -20.67
C ASP A 116 -15.17 6.24 -20.23
N ASN A 117 -15.39 6.58 -18.95
CA ASN A 117 -16.72 6.79 -18.36
C ASN A 117 -17.05 8.27 -18.05
N ALA A 118 -16.17 9.22 -18.41
CA ALA A 118 -16.34 10.67 -18.22
C ALA A 118 -16.74 11.35 -19.53
#